data_AF-A0A1E7EK08-F1
#
_entry.id   AF-A0A1E7EK08-F1
#
_cell.length_a   1.000
_cell.length_b   1.000
_cell.length_c   1.000
_cell.angle_alpha   90.00
_cell.angle_beta   90.00
_cell.angle_gamma   90.00
#
_symmetry.space_group_name_H-M   'P 1'
#
loop_
_entity.id
_entity.type
_entity.pdbx_description
1 polymer ?
#
loop_
_entity_poly.entity_id
_entity_poly.type
_entity_poly.pdbx_seq_one_letter_code
_entity_poly.pdbx_strand_id
1 'polypeptide(L)'
;MGRKQKLRQERKIKNNKNSTPPAVVTTPSEATVEAASEGELSIFAILVEIDSVFPKSDEYVQATDDSQIIYGNEDNKLDNNEQYALFKQGATVHGCVHSMFLMGEGHCNHMYKYLGHPWFLEGAIRGSFVSLIGEFYLDHAEPNRNANTLYGYWGKIATNFDTRLGPKIAPNVLKHQIGRKCAICLKTDTKTFTLKQCIGCSFYCYCSESCQTTHWNEHNHRGECKQLRILHKYHKPYAKAIRDAAIRGDIHPALEKLQYKLGLTRPLEDYQEIITYCTHDGKISDPKDYVVARDDGTVWVGSIPSTACVSRK
;
A
#
# COMPACT_ATOMS: atom_id res chain seq x y z
N MET A 1 -36.18 11.69 -0.15
CA MET A 1 -34.70 11.71 -0.02
C MET A 1 -34.19 10.30 0.23
N GLY A 2 -33.17 9.85 -0.51
CA GLY A 2 -32.64 8.48 -0.36
C GLY A 2 -31.86 8.28 0.94
N ARG A 3 -31.86 7.07 1.51
CA ARG A 3 -31.21 6.71 2.79
C ARG A 3 -29.73 7.14 2.88
N LYS A 4 -29.01 7.16 1.75
CA LYS A 4 -27.61 7.63 1.67
C LYS A 4 -27.47 9.16 1.76
N GLN A 5 -28.47 9.91 1.31
CA GLN A 5 -28.51 11.38 1.37
C GLN A 5 -28.71 11.85 2.83
N LYS A 6 -29.53 11.11 3.60
CA LYS A 6 -29.74 11.33 5.03
C LYS A 6 -28.44 11.15 5.84
N LEU A 7 -27.68 10.09 5.58
CA LEU A 7 -26.38 9.85 6.23
C LEU A 7 -25.32 10.93 5.92
N ARG A 8 -25.34 11.54 4.72
CA ARG A 8 -24.45 12.66 4.37
C ARG A 8 -24.85 13.95 5.09
N GLN A 9 -26.15 14.23 5.25
CA GLN A 9 -26.63 15.39 6.00
C GLN A 9 -26.36 15.23 7.51
N GLU A 10 -26.58 14.04 8.08
CA GLU A 10 -26.32 13.76 9.50
C GLU A 10 -24.82 13.92 9.85
N ARG A 11 -23.91 13.54 8.95
CA ARG A 11 -22.46 13.79 9.13
C ARG A 11 -22.10 15.27 9.08
N LYS A 12 -22.74 16.07 8.21
CA LYS A 12 -22.53 17.53 8.17
C LYS A 12 -23.01 18.20 9.47
N ILE A 13 -24.15 17.75 10.02
CA ILE A 13 -24.71 18.30 11.26
C ILE A 13 -23.81 17.96 12.46
N LYS A 14 -23.27 16.74 12.54
CA LYS A 14 -22.35 16.36 13.63
C LYS A 14 -21.04 17.14 13.60
N ASN A 15 -20.48 17.41 12.42
CA ASN A 15 -19.26 18.22 12.33
C ASN A 15 -19.49 19.69 12.70
N ASN A 16 -20.66 20.27 12.44
CA ASN A 16 -20.96 21.66 12.80
C ASN A 16 -21.23 21.87 14.30
N LYS A 17 -21.64 20.81 15.02
CA LYS A 17 -21.89 20.88 16.48
C LYS A 17 -20.62 20.89 17.33
N ASN A 18 -19.46 20.61 16.74
CA ASN A 18 -18.16 20.63 17.44
C ASN A 18 -17.37 21.93 17.21
N SER A 19 -17.99 22.98 16.64
CA SER A 19 -17.36 24.29 16.59
C SER A 19 -17.50 24.97 17.96
N THR A 20 -16.39 25.00 18.70
CA THR A 20 -16.21 25.74 19.95
C THR A 20 -16.53 27.23 19.74
N PRO A 21 -17.22 27.90 20.69
CA PRO A 21 -17.47 29.33 20.60
C PRO A 21 -16.17 30.15 20.63
N PRO A 22 -16.16 31.36 20.05
CA PRO A 22 -14.98 32.21 20.05
C PRO A 22 -14.64 32.64 21.48
N ALA A 23 -13.42 32.32 21.91
CA ALA A 23 -12.91 32.73 23.21
C ALA A 23 -12.70 34.26 23.25
N VAL A 24 -13.12 34.84 24.37
CA VAL A 24 -12.89 36.25 24.73
C VAL A 24 -11.39 36.51 24.79
N VAL A 25 -10.95 37.55 24.08
CA VAL A 25 -9.56 38.00 24.03
C VAL A 25 -9.20 38.62 25.39
N THR A 26 -8.33 37.94 26.14
CA THR A 26 -7.59 38.53 27.25
C THR A 26 -6.12 38.56 26.82
N THR A 27 -5.55 39.76 26.70
CA THR A 27 -4.16 40.03 26.35
C THR A 27 -3.22 39.53 27.46
N PRO A 28 -2.30 38.57 27.18
CA PRO A 28 -1.20 38.25 28.05
C PRO A 28 0.09 38.96 27.60
N SER A 29 0.96 39.19 28.58
CA SER A 29 2.26 39.84 28.44
C SER A 29 3.20 39.11 27.48
N GLU A 30 3.97 39.92 26.76
CA GLU A 30 5.14 39.57 25.95
C GLU A 30 6.13 38.72 26.75
N ALA A 31 6.12 37.41 26.50
CA ALA A 31 7.23 36.53 26.79
C ALA A 31 7.82 36.09 25.45
N THR A 32 9.05 36.50 25.18
CA THR A 32 9.85 36.04 24.04
C THR A 32 10.15 34.55 24.26
N VAL A 33 9.27 33.70 23.76
CA VAL A 33 9.55 32.27 23.65
C VAL A 33 10.41 32.12 22.41
N GLU A 34 11.70 31.82 22.60
CA GLU A 34 12.55 31.29 21.53
C GLU A 34 11.86 30.02 21.01
N ALA A 35 11.20 30.15 19.87
CA ALA A 35 10.66 29.03 19.12
C ALA A 35 11.86 28.23 18.63
N ALA A 36 12.29 27.24 19.42
CA ALA A 36 13.17 26.19 18.95
C ALA A 36 12.55 25.63 17.67
N SER A 37 13.22 25.82 16.54
CA SER A 37 12.80 25.24 15.28
C SER A 37 12.92 23.73 15.44
N GLU A 38 11.81 23.07 15.79
CA GLU A 38 11.71 21.62 15.74
C GLU A 38 12.08 21.21 14.31
N GLY A 39 13.28 20.66 14.14
CA GLY A 39 13.78 20.24 12.85
C GLY A 39 12.79 19.25 12.25
N GLU A 40 12.15 19.64 11.15
CA GLU A 40 11.14 18.82 10.51
C GLU A 40 11.80 17.53 9.99
N LEU A 41 11.65 16.43 10.72
CA LEU A 41 12.16 15.13 10.28
C LEU A 41 11.59 14.81 8.90
N SER A 42 12.45 14.39 7.98
CA SER A 42 11.99 13.97 6.66
C SER A 42 11.01 12.79 6.81
N ILE A 43 10.07 12.65 5.86
CA ILE A 43 9.14 11.50 5.83
C ILE A 43 9.93 10.18 5.87
N PHE A 44 11.05 10.15 5.15
CA PHE A 44 11.94 9.00 5.10
C PHE A 44 12.52 8.65 6.47
N ALA A 45 12.96 9.63 7.26
CA ALA A 45 13.48 9.38 8.60
C ALA A 45 12.43 8.76 9.54
N ILE A 46 11.19 9.27 9.50
CA ILE A 46 10.09 8.71 10.30
C ILE A 46 9.79 7.27 9.87
N LEU A 47 9.81 7.01 8.56
CA LEU A 47 9.58 5.69 8.00
C LEU A 47 10.66 4.68 8.38
N VAL A 48 11.94 5.08 8.38
CA VAL A 48 13.06 4.26 8.88
C VAL A 48 12.89 3.95 10.37
N GLU A 49 12.46 4.92 11.17
CA GLU A 49 12.18 4.71 12.60
C GLU A 49 11.03 3.70 12.81
N ILE A 50 9.96 3.80 12.02
CA ILE A 50 8.83 2.87 12.09
C ILE A 50 9.26 1.44 11.73
N ASP A 51 10.16 1.26 10.77
CA ASP A 51 10.61 -0.05 10.34
C ASP A 51 11.69 -0.63 11.25
N SER A 52 12.43 0.21 11.98
CA SER A 52 13.47 -0.22 12.92
C SER A 52 12.96 -1.08 14.08
N VAL A 53 11.66 -1.04 14.35
CA VAL A 53 11.02 -1.83 15.42
C VAL A 53 10.77 -3.29 15.03
N PHE A 54 10.85 -3.64 13.74
CA PHE A 54 10.69 -5.03 13.31
C PHE A 54 11.98 -5.82 13.57
N PRO A 55 11.87 -7.06 14.07
CA PRO A 55 13.03 -7.90 14.28
C PRO A 55 13.71 -8.24 12.95
N LYS A 56 15.03 -8.32 12.99
CA LYS A 56 15.85 -8.84 11.89
C LYS A 56 15.96 -10.36 12.06
N SER A 57 15.85 -11.10 10.97
CA SER A 57 16.14 -12.54 10.96
C SER A 57 17.65 -12.77 10.90
N ASP A 58 18.11 -13.93 11.35
CA ASP A 58 19.52 -14.31 11.23
C ASP A 58 19.97 -14.31 9.76
N GLU A 59 19.10 -14.76 8.84
CA GLU A 59 19.38 -14.73 7.40
C GLU A 59 19.49 -13.30 6.85
N TYR A 60 18.67 -12.37 7.34
CA TYR A 60 18.82 -10.95 6.99
C TYR A 60 20.18 -10.43 7.46
N VAL A 61 20.52 -10.68 8.73
CA VAL A 61 21.77 -10.22 9.34
C VAL A 61 22.95 -10.78 8.57
N GLN A 62 23.00 -12.09 8.34
CA GLN A 62 24.05 -12.76 7.56
C GLN A 62 24.20 -12.14 6.16
N ALA A 63 23.09 -11.97 5.43
CA ALA A 63 23.14 -11.42 4.08
C ALA A 63 23.58 -9.94 4.04
N THR A 64 23.38 -9.17 5.13
CA THR A 64 23.81 -7.76 5.20
C THR A 64 25.17 -7.55 5.84
N ASP A 65 25.60 -8.40 6.76
CA ASP A 65 26.88 -8.27 7.45
C ASP A 65 28.05 -8.45 6.47
N ASP A 66 27.89 -9.28 5.43
CA ASP A 66 28.87 -9.45 4.36
C ASP A 66 29.02 -8.22 3.45
N SER A 67 28.03 -7.32 3.45
CA SER A 67 28.16 -6.02 2.77
C SER A 67 29.03 -5.04 3.55
N GLN A 68 29.25 -5.29 4.84
CA GLN A 68 30.01 -4.44 5.74
C GLN A 68 31.44 -4.91 6.02
N ILE A 69 31.94 -6.00 5.42
CA ILE A 69 33.35 -6.42 5.55
C ILE A 69 34.24 -5.29 4.99
N ILE A 70 34.76 -4.34 5.80
CA ILE A 70 35.77 -4.41 6.86
C ILE A 70 37.11 -4.90 6.27
N TYR A 71 37.94 -3.93 5.85
CA TYR A 71 39.37 -4.06 5.51
C TYR A 71 39.78 -4.84 4.26
N GLY A 72 39.02 -4.75 3.16
CA GLY A 72 39.59 -4.94 1.81
C GLY A 72 39.98 -6.37 1.42
N ASN A 73 39.42 -7.39 2.07
CA ASN A 73 39.59 -8.78 1.66
C ASN A 73 38.28 -9.29 1.03
N GLU A 74 38.22 -9.34 -0.30
CA GLU A 74 37.03 -9.67 -1.08
C GLU A 74 36.64 -11.16 -1.02
N ASP A 75 37.51 -12.02 -0.47
CA ASP A 75 37.40 -13.49 -0.51
C ASP A 75 36.18 -14.07 0.26
N ASN A 76 35.51 -13.28 1.11
CA ASN A 76 34.36 -13.75 1.92
C ASN A 76 33.01 -13.12 1.52
N LYS A 77 32.96 -12.38 0.41
CA LYS A 77 31.70 -11.76 -0.01
C LYS A 77 30.76 -12.82 -0.60
N LEU A 78 29.61 -13.03 0.05
CA LEU A 78 28.53 -13.83 -0.54
C LEU A 78 28.21 -13.34 -1.94
N ASP A 79 27.98 -14.27 -2.86
CA ASP A 79 27.51 -13.89 -4.18
C ASP A 79 26.06 -13.38 -4.11
N ASN A 80 25.63 -12.67 -5.15
CA ASN A 80 24.29 -12.08 -5.17
C ASN A 80 23.16 -13.13 -5.08
N ASN A 81 23.39 -14.37 -5.53
CA ASN A 81 22.41 -15.45 -5.45
C ASN A 81 22.30 -15.99 -4.02
N GLU A 82 23.42 -16.12 -3.32
CA GLU A 82 23.44 -16.51 -1.90
C GLU A 82 22.75 -15.47 -1.03
N GLN A 83 23.04 -14.18 -1.23
CA GLN A 83 22.33 -13.09 -0.54
C GLN A 83 20.83 -13.12 -0.83
N TYR A 84 20.45 -13.30 -2.10
CA TYR A 84 19.04 -13.40 -2.49
C TYR A 84 18.34 -14.60 -1.83
N ALA A 85 19.02 -15.76 -1.76
CA ALA A 85 18.49 -16.94 -1.11
C ALA A 85 18.25 -16.72 0.38
N LEU A 86 19.18 -16.06 1.07
CA LEU A 86 19.05 -15.69 2.48
C LEU A 86 17.89 -14.70 2.69
N PHE A 87 17.78 -13.63 1.89
CA PHE A 87 16.63 -12.73 2.00
C PHE A 87 15.32 -13.44 1.73
N LYS A 88 15.26 -14.31 0.73
CA LYS A 88 14.07 -15.11 0.43
C LYS A 88 13.70 -16.01 1.60
N GLN A 89 14.68 -16.68 2.21
CA GLN A 89 14.46 -17.51 3.40
C GLN A 89 13.95 -16.68 4.58
N GLY A 90 14.62 -15.57 4.90
CA GLY A 90 14.18 -14.65 5.96
C GLY A 90 12.75 -14.14 5.75
N ALA A 91 12.38 -13.81 4.51
CA ALA A 91 11.04 -13.34 4.18
C ALA A 91 9.97 -14.44 4.24
N THR A 92 10.27 -15.64 3.77
CA THR A 92 9.28 -16.73 3.61
C THR A 92 9.14 -17.61 4.84
N VAL A 93 10.23 -17.91 5.54
CA VAL A 93 10.25 -18.81 6.70
C VAL A 93 9.97 -18.01 7.98
N HIS A 94 10.63 -16.87 8.15
CA HIS A 94 10.56 -16.10 9.40
C HIS A 94 9.66 -14.86 9.31
N GLY A 95 9.10 -14.58 8.13
CA GLY A 95 8.26 -13.40 7.93
C GLY A 95 9.00 -12.08 8.15
N CYS A 96 10.32 -12.06 7.97
CA CYS A 96 11.17 -10.89 8.25
C CYS A 96 10.85 -9.75 7.28
N VAL A 97 10.35 -8.64 7.83
CA VAL A 97 9.94 -7.44 7.07
C VAL A 97 11.12 -6.81 6.33
N HIS A 98 12.30 -6.78 6.94
CA HIS A 98 13.51 -6.25 6.30
C HIS A 98 13.94 -7.09 5.10
N SER A 99 13.85 -8.41 5.21
CA SER A 99 14.10 -9.30 4.07
C SER A 99 13.07 -9.10 2.96
N MET A 100 11.78 -8.91 3.30
CA MET A 100 10.74 -8.60 2.30
C MET A 100 11.03 -7.29 1.56
N PHE A 101 11.50 -6.27 2.27
CA PHE A 101 11.91 -5.01 1.67
C PHE A 101 13.05 -5.23 0.65
N LEU A 102 14.12 -5.95 1.03
CA LEU A 102 15.25 -6.19 0.13
C LEU A 102 14.89 -7.11 -1.05
N MET A 103 13.99 -8.08 -0.84
CA MET A 103 13.41 -8.87 -1.93
C MET A 103 12.64 -7.98 -2.92
N GLY A 104 11.93 -6.97 -2.43
CA GLY A 104 11.27 -5.97 -3.25
C GLY A 104 12.27 -5.10 -4.03
N GLU A 105 13.28 -4.56 -3.34
CA GLU A 105 14.32 -3.67 -3.89
C GLU A 105 15.15 -4.35 -4.99
N GLY A 106 15.49 -5.63 -4.82
CA GLY A 106 16.18 -6.42 -5.84
C GLY A 106 15.41 -6.49 -7.18
N HIS A 107 14.13 -6.14 -7.17
CA HIS A 107 13.26 -6.11 -8.34
C HIS A 107 12.80 -4.69 -8.72
N CYS A 108 13.37 -3.61 -8.15
CA CYS A 108 13.01 -2.22 -8.48
C CYS A 108 13.44 -1.77 -9.88
N ASN A 109 14.15 -2.60 -10.65
CA ASN A 109 14.36 -2.34 -12.08
C ASN A 109 13.00 -2.26 -12.80
N HIS A 110 12.77 -1.21 -13.59
CA HIS A 110 11.51 -0.97 -14.31
C HIS A 110 10.96 -2.19 -15.06
N MET A 111 11.84 -3.06 -15.57
CA MET A 111 11.47 -4.31 -16.25
C MET A 111 10.85 -5.38 -15.33
N TYR A 112 11.21 -5.37 -14.04
CA TYR A 112 10.89 -6.43 -13.08
C TYR A 112 10.10 -5.92 -11.86
N LYS A 113 9.63 -4.67 -11.87
CA LYS A 113 8.90 -4.08 -10.74
C LYS A 113 7.73 -4.93 -10.24
N TYR A 114 7.03 -5.60 -11.14
CA TYR A 114 5.93 -6.49 -10.79
C TYR A 114 6.33 -7.69 -9.92
N LEU A 115 7.61 -8.11 -9.94
CA LEU A 115 8.16 -9.12 -9.03
C LEU A 115 8.39 -8.56 -7.63
N GLY A 116 8.73 -7.26 -7.52
CA GLY A 116 8.92 -6.58 -6.23
C GLY A 116 7.61 -6.23 -5.53
N HIS A 117 6.56 -5.88 -6.30
CA HIS A 117 5.25 -5.49 -5.77
C HIS A 117 4.67 -6.45 -4.70
N PRO A 118 4.60 -7.78 -4.89
CA PRO A 118 4.06 -8.67 -3.87
C PRO A 118 4.87 -8.67 -2.57
N TRP A 119 6.19 -8.48 -2.62
CA TRP A 119 7.03 -8.39 -1.42
C TRP A 119 6.78 -7.11 -0.63
N PHE A 120 6.67 -5.97 -1.31
CA PHE A 120 6.29 -4.72 -0.66
C PHE A 120 4.87 -4.74 -0.11
N LEU A 121 3.95 -5.45 -0.78
CA LEU A 121 2.60 -5.66 -0.26
C LEU A 121 2.60 -6.51 1.02
N GLU A 122 3.42 -7.57 1.09
CA GLU A 122 3.61 -8.36 2.32
C GLU A 122 4.18 -7.53 3.48
N GLY A 123 5.18 -6.68 3.20
CA GLY A 123 5.73 -5.72 4.17
C GLY A 123 4.67 -4.73 4.67
N ALA A 124 3.87 -4.17 3.77
CA ALA A 124 2.80 -3.22 4.11
C ALA A 124 1.69 -3.84 4.96
N ILE A 125 1.32 -5.10 4.70
CA ILE A 125 0.39 -5.85 5.53
C ILE A 125 0.92 -6.01 6.97
N ARG A 126 2.24 -6.15 7.14
CA ARG A 126 2.90 -6.25 8.45
C ARG A 126 3.20 -4.90 9.08
N GLY A 127 3.06 -3.82 8.32
CA GLY A 127 3.19 -2.45 8.84
C GLY A 127 4.44 -1.70 8.42
N SER A 128 5.18 -2.17 7.40
CA SER A 128 6.23 -1.40 6.74
C SER A 128 5.71 -0.80 5.43
N PHE A 129 5.67 0.53 5.33
CA PHE A 129 4.97 1.24 4.24
C PHE A 129 5.87 1.93 3.23
N VAL A 130 7.17 1.98 3.50
CA VAL A 130 8.11 2.91 2.82
C VAL A 130 8.06 2.74 1.32
N SER A 131 8.29 1.52 0.86
CA SER A 131 8.44 1.25 -0.57
C SER A 131 7.13 1.02 -1.30
N LEU A 132 6.11 0.41 -0.69
CA LEU A 132 4.85 0.16 -1.41
C LEU A 132 4.18 1.47 -1.86
N ILE A 133 4.13 2.45 -0.95
CA ILE A 133 3.47 3.73 -1.23
C ILE A 133 4.27 4.55 -2.26
N GLY A 134 5.58 4.70 -2.03
CA GLY A 134 6.46 5.49 -2.90
C GLY A 134 6.66 4.83 -4.27
N GLU A 135 7.27 3.65 -4.29
CA GLU A 135 7.73 3.00 -5.52
C GLU A 135 6.59 2.56 -6.43
N PHE A 136 5.45 2.12 -5.88
CA PHE A 136 4.40 1.51 -6.70
C PHE A 136 3.19 2.42 -6.92
N TYR A 137 2.77 3.16 -5.90
CA TYR A 137 1.51 3.90 -5.99
C TYR A 137 1.66 5.40 -6.25
N LEU A 138 2.83 6.00 -5.97
CA LEU A 138 3.10 7.40 -6.27
C LEU A 138 3.83 7.57 -7.61
N ASP A 139 4.94 6.87 -7.81
CA ASP A 139 5.87 7.21 -8.89
C ASP A 139 5.56 6.55 -10.25
N HIS A 140 4.72 5.51 -10.29
CA HIS A 140 4.64 4.62 -11.47
C HIS A 140 3.24 4.34 -12.01
N ALA A 141 2.20 4.97 -11.45
CA ALA A 141 0.90 4.97 -12.09
C ALA A 141 0.96 5.90 -13.31
N GLU A 142 1.04 5.34 -14.51
CA GLU A 142 0.72 6.08 -15.73
C GLU A 142 -0.61 6.86 -15.54
N PRO A 143 -0.85 7.97 -16.27
CA PRO A 143 -2.05 8.80 -16.08
C PRO A 143 -3.37 8.00 -16.03
N ASN A 144 -3.38 6.82 -16.66
CA ASN A 144 -4.52 5.94 -16.82
C ASN A 144 -4.60 4.76 -15.83
N ARG A 145 -3.59 4.57 -14.96
CA ARG A 145 -3.41 3.36 -14.12
C ARG A 145 -3.34 3.69 -12.64
N ASN A 146 -4.25 4.56 -12.21
CA ASN A 146 -4.12 5.22 -10.92
C ASN A 146 -4.52 4.32 -9.75
N ALA A 147 -3.58 3.99 -8.87
CA ALA A 147 -3.80 3.19 -7.66
C ALA A 147 -4.21 4.06 -6.44
N ASN A 148 -4.83 5.23 -6.70
CA ASN A 148 -5.16 6.23 -5.70
C ASN A 148 -5.95 5.68 -4.51
N THR A 149 -6.83 4.70 -4.74
CA THR A 149 -7.65 4.09 -3.69
C THR A 149 -6.81 3.25 -2.75
N LEU A 150 -5.84 2.52 -3.28
CA LEU A 150 -4.89 1.73 -2.50
C LEU A 150 -3.91 2.64 -1.78
N TYR A 151 -3.39 3.67 -2.47
CA TYR A 151 -2.59 4.72 -1.87
C TYR A 151 -3.30 5.34 -0.65
N GLY A 152 -4.56 5.75 -0.82
CA GLY A 152 -5.35 6.32 0.27
C GLY A 152 -5.66 5.33 1.40
N TYR A 153 -5.77 4.04 1.10
CA TYR A 153 -5.88 3.00 2.12
C TYR A 153 -4.61 2.88 2.95
N TRP A 154 -3.46 2.70 2.30
CA TRP A 154 -2.17 2.51 2.97
C TRP A 154 -1.72 3.75 3.72
N GLY A 155 -1.90 4.95 3.15
CA GLY A 155 -1.62 6.20 3.86
C GLY A 155 -2.47 6.35 5.13
N LYS A 156 -3.72 5.88 5.11
CA LYS A 156 -4.57 5.84 6.32
C LYS A 156 -4.08 4.81 7.34
N ILE A 157 -3.64 3.63 6.90
CA ILE A 157 -3.09 2.62 7.81
C ILE A 157 -1.81 3.15 8.46
N ALA A 158 -0.88 3.69 7.66
CA ALA A 158 0.38 4.29 8.14
C ALA A 158 0.11 5.39 9.17
N THR A 159 -0.83 6.31 8.90
CA THR A 159 -1.23 7.37 9.85
C THR A 159 -1.81 6.84 11.16
N ASN A 160 -2.50 5.68 11.14
CA ASN A 160 -3.02 5.08 12.37
C ASN A 160 -1.90 4.45 13.21
N PHE A 161 -0.79 4.05 12.60
CA PHE A 161 0.36 3.50 13.31
C PHE A 161 1.30 4.59 13.80
N ASP A 162 1.48 5.66 13.03
CA ASP A 162 2.24 6.83 13.45
C ASP A 162 1.57 8.12 12.97
N THR A 163 1.08 8.92 13.92
CA THR A 163 0.38 10.18 13.62
C THR A 163 1.29 11.24 13.01
N ARG A 164 2.62 11.14 13.17
CA ARG A 164 3.60 12.06 12.55
C ARG A 164 3.56 11.97 11.03
N LEU A 165 3.11 10.83 10.49
CA LEU A 165 2.91 10.63 9.04
C LEU A 165 1.64 11.28 8.51
N GLY A 166 0.67 11.60 9.37
CA GLY A 166 -0.67 12.06 8.96
C GLY A 166 -0.67 13.27 8.01
N PRO A 167 -0.02 14.39 8.36
CA PRO A 167 0.04 15.56 7.48
C PRO A 167 0.84 15.31 6.19
N LYS A 168 1.79 14.36 6.22
CA LYS A 168 2.81 14.18 5.20
C LYS A 168 2.47 13.12 4.15
N ILE A 169 1.86 12.01 4.56
CA ILE A 169 1.52 10.87 3.68
C ILE A 169 0.04 10.82 3.34
N ALA A 170 -0.87 11.27 4.22
CA ALA A 170 -2.29 11.29 3.96
C ALA A 170 -2.70 12.69 3.48
N PRO A 171 -2.63 12.98 2.18
CA PRO A 171 -2.62 14.35 1.77
C PRO A 171 -4.06 14.85 1.73
N ASN A 172 -4.23 16.10 2.15
CA ASN A 172 -5.38 16.89 1.74
C ASN A 172 -5.57 16.85 0.19
N VAL A 173 -4.51 16.53 -0.58
CA VAL A 173 -4.57 16.21 -2.03
C VAL A 173 -5.57 15.09 -2.36
N LEU A 174 -5.56 13.99 -1.61
CA LEU A 174 -6.56 12.93 -1.79
C LEU A 174 -7.97 13.43 -1.42
N LYS A 175 -8.13 14.24 -0.37
CA LYS A 175 -9.46 14.81 -0.02
C LYS A 175 -10.04 15.70 -1.13
N HIS A 176 -9.20 16.38 -1.91
CA HIS A 176 -9.66 17.21 -3.03
C HIS A 176 -9.99 16.39 -4.28
N GLN A 177 -9.31 15.25 -4.47
CA GLN A 177 -9.55 14.34 -5.58
C GLN A 177 -10.72 13.36 -5.29
N ILE A 178 -10.83 12.89 -4.04
CA ILE A 178 -11.92 12.03 -3.58
C ILE A 178 -13.21 12.84 -3.53
N GLY A 179 -14.21 12.41 -4.28
CA GLY A 179 -15.57 12.86 -4.05
C GLY A 179 -16.00 14.14 -4.78
N ARG A 180 -15.14 14.77 -5.59
CA ARG A 180 -15.43 16.11 -6.15
C ARG A 180 -15.33 16.23 -7.66
N LYS A 181 -14.70 15.26 -8.34
CA LYS A 181 -14.55 15.24 -9.80
C LYS A 181 -14.88 13.86 -10.34
N CYS A 182 -15.41 13.80 -11.55
CA CYS A 182 -15.57 12.57 -12.30
C CYS A 182 -14.20 11.99 -12.61
N ALA A 183 -13.98 10.70 -12.33
CA ALA A 183 -12.68 10.05 -12.55
C ALA A 183 -12.26 10.00 -14.03
N ILE A 184 -13.20 10.10 -14.97
CA ILE A 184 -12.94 10.07 -16.42
C ILE A 184 -12.91 11.47 -17.02
N CYS A 185 -14.02 12.21 -16.93
CA CYS A 185 -14.16 13.49 -17.64
C CYS A 185 -13.92 14.73 -16.76
N LEU A 186 -13.45 14.54 -15.51
CA LEU A 186 -13.10 15.60 -14.55
C LEU A 186 -14.23 16.56 -14.14
N LYS A 187 -15.45 16.40 -14.66
CA LYS A 187 -16.65 17.18 -14.26
C LYS A 187 -16.82 17.20 -12.74
N THR A 188 -17.12 18.37 -12.18
CA THR A 188 -17.37 18.56 -10.76
C THR A 188 -18.86 18.52 -10.43
N ASP A 189 -19.18 18.35 -9.15
CA ASP A 189 -20.53 18.64 -8.63
C ASP A 189 -20.93 20.09 -8.95
N THR A 190 -22.22 20.31 -9.21
CA THR A 190 -22.84 21.63 -9.31
C THR A 190 -24.06 21.69 -8.38
N LYS A 191 -24.74 22.85 -8.30
CA LYS A 191 -25.96 22.97 -7.49
C LYS A 191 -27.09 22.04 -7.96
N THR A 192 -27.13 21.73 -9.25
CA THR A 192 -28.18 20.91 -9.89
C THR A 192 -27.72 19.50 -10.21
N PHE A 193 -26.43 19.21 -10.10
CA PHE A 193 -25.84 17.94 -10.51
C PHE A 193 -24.91 17.39 -9.43
N THR A 194 -25.13 16.14 -9.02
CA THR A 194 -24.30 15.46 -8.04
C THR A 194 -23.73 14.18 -8.64
N LEU A 195 -22.41 14.06 -8.57
CA LEU A 195 -21.65 12.89 -8.95
C LEU A 195 -22.03 11.69 -8.09
N LYS A 196 -22.08 10.52 -8.73
CA LYS A 196 -22.36 9.24 -8.06
C LYS A 196 -21.04 8.59 -7.66
N GLN A 197 -20.94 8.17 -6.40
CA GLN A 197 -19.79 7.40 -5.92
C GLN A 197 -19.88 5.94 -6.34
N CYS A 198 -18.73 5.32 -6.62
CA CYS A 198 -18.63 3.87 -6.76
C CYS A 198 -19.21 3.19 -5.52
N ILE A 199 -20.15 2.26 -5.70
CA ILE A 199 -20.82 1.57 -4.57
C ILE A 199 -19.84 0.64 -3.84
N GLY A 200 -18.84 0.09 -4.55
CA GLY A 200 -17.86 -0.84 -4.00
C GLY A 200 -16.84 -0.16 -3.08
N CYS A 201 -16.04 0.76 -3.63
CA CYS A 201 -14.97 1.42 -2.88
C CYS A 201 -15.38 2.74 -2.20
N SER A 202 -16.46 3.38 -2.67
CA SER A 202 -16.86 4.75 -2.27
C SER A 202 -15.79 5.83 -2.47
N PHE A 203 -14.75 5.54 -3.26
CA PHE A 203 -13.62 6.43 -3.48
C PHE A 203 -13.83 7.32 -4.72
N TYR A 204 -13.93 6.72 -5.90
CA TYR A 204 -14.16 7.45 -7.14
C TYR A 204 -15.61 7.92 -7.30
N CYS A 205 -15.75 9.00 -8.06
CA CYS A 205 -17.00 9.62 -8.44
C CYS A 205 -17.16 9.65 -9.95
N TYR A 206 -18.41 9.60 -10.41
CA TYR A 206 -18.74 9.57 -11.83
C TYR A 206 -19.93 10.47 -12.13
N CYS A 207 -19.90 11.12 -13.29
CA CYS A 207 -21.03 11.89 -13.77
C CYS A 207 -22.11 11.03 -14.44
N SER A 208 -21.75 9.84 -14.92
CA SER A 208 -22.61 8.93 -15.65
C SER A 208 -22.15 7.49 -15.46
N GLU A 209 -23.04 6.55 -15.78
CA GLU A 209 -22.71 5.13 -15.85
C GLU A 209 -21.68 4.82 -16.95
N SER A 210 -21.69 5.58 -18.05
CA SER A 210 -20.67 5.47 -19.10
C SER A 210 -19.26 5.77 -18.57
N CYS A 211 -19.07 6.88 -17.86
CA CYS A 211 -17.77 7.19 -17.22
C CYS A 211 -17.37 6.14 -16.19
N GLN A 212 -18.32 5.60 -15.42
CA GLN A 212 -18.02 4.52 -14.50
C GLN A 212 -17.56 3.26 -15.23
N THR A 213 -18.22 2.90 -16.34
CA THR A 213 -17.92 1.70 -17.14
C THR A 213 -16.57 1.81 -17.84
N THR A 214 -16.26 2.97 -18.42
CA THR A 214 -14.93 3.27 -18.98
C THR A 214 -13.85 3.13 -17.91
N HIS A 215 -14.02 3.76 -16.75
CA HIS A 215 -13.04 3.61 -15.66
C HIS A 215 -12.90 2.15 -15.17
N TRP A 216 -14.01 1.43 -15.14
CA TRP A 216 -14.08 0.05 -14.70
C TRP A 216 -13.35 -0.93 -15.62
N ASN A 217 -13.46 -0.76 -16.94
CA ASN A 217 -12.90 -1.69 -17.93
C ASN A 217 -11.56 -1.22 -18.51
N GLU A 218 -11.41 0.08 -18.82
CA GLU A 218 -10.25 0.60 -19.56
C GLU A 218 -9.13 1.11 -18.63
N HIS A 219 -9.47 1.46 -17.39
CA HIS A 219 -8.53 2.02 -16.40
C HIS A 219 -8.34 1.11 -15.18
N ASN A 220 -8.74 -0.16 -15.29
CA ASN A 220 -8.62 -1.19 -14.25
C ASN A 220 -9.15 -0.78 -12.85
N HIS A 221 -10.19 0.05 -12.78
CA HIS A 221 -10.83 0.33 -11.49
C HIS A 221 -11.41 -0.95 -10.86
N ARG A 222 -11.80 -1.93 -11.68
CA ARG A 222 -12.32 -3.22 -11.23
C ARG A 222 -11.38 -3.93 -10.26
N GLY A 223 -10.11 -4.12 -10.66
CA GLY A 223 -9.13 -4.83 -9.85
C GLY A 223 -8.82 -4.08 -8.56
N GLU A 224 -8.54 -2.78 -8.68
CA GLU A 224 -8.29 -1.90 -7.54
C GLU A 224 -9.46 -1.90 -6.53
N CYS A 225 -10.70 -1.77 -7.02
CA CYS A 225 -11.89 -1.78 -6.19
C CYS A 225 -12.06 -3.09 -5.43
N LYS A 226 -11.76 -4.23 -6.05
CA LYS A 226 -11.87 -5.55 -5.43
C LYS A 226 -10.75 -5.78 -4.42
N GLN A 227 -9.52 -5.39 -4.73
CA GLN A 227 -8.41 -5.48 -3.79
C GLN A 227 -8.67 -4.65 -2.54
N LEU A 228 -9.18 -3.43 -2.69
CA LEU A 228 -9.59 -2.61 -1.54
C LEU A 228 -10.65 -3.31 -0.68
N ARG A 229 -11.63 -3.99 -1.30
CA ARG A 229 -12.65 -4.75 -0.55
C ARG A 229 -12.04 -5.91 0.23
N ILE A 230 -11.04 -6.60 -0.33
CA ILE A 230 -10.28 -7.64 0.36
C ILE A 230 -9.55 -7.03 1.56
N LEU A 231 -8.81 -5.95 1.36
CA LEU A 231 -8.08 -5.24 2.43
C LEU A 231 -9.03 -4.73 3.53
N HIS A 232 -10.17 -4.14 3.18
CA HIS A 232 -11.17 -3.70 4.15
C HIS A 232 -11.76 -4.85 4.97
N LYS A 233 -11.95 -6.02 4.36
CA LYS A 233 -12.56 -7.17 5.02
C LYS A 233 -11.57 -7.98 5.86
N TYR A 234 -10.36 -8.18 5.36
CA TYR A 234 -9.40 -9.14 5.92
C TYR A 234 -8.13 -8.52 6.50
N HIS A 235 -7.75 -7.30 6.10
CA HIS A 235 -6.59 -6.62 6.68
C HIS A 235 -7.02 -5.60 7.74
N LYS A 236 -7.88 -4.65 7.38
CA LYS A 236 -8.24 -3.49 8.22
C LYS A 236 -8.68 -3.84 9.66
N PRO A 237 -9.50 -4.88 9.92
CA PRO A 237 -9.89 -5.23 11.28
C PRO A 237 -8.75 -5.78 12.14
N TYR A 238 -7.70 -6.30 11.50
CA TYR A 238 -6.58 -7.01 12.13
C TYR A 238 -5.25 -6.28 11.96
N ALA A 239 -5.19 -5.16 11.23
CA ALA A 239 -3.95 -4.49 10.84
C ALA A 239 -3.02 -4.26 12.05
N LYS A 240 -3.55 -3.74 13.16
CA LYS A 240 -2.78 -3.55 14.40
C LYS A 240 -2.30 -4.88 14.99
N ALA A 241 -3.16 -5.89 15.07
CA ALA A 241 -2.79 -7.20 15.61
C ALA A 241 -1.75 -7.93 14.75
N ILE A 242 -1.84 -7.80 13.42
CA ILE A 242 -0.85 -8.33 12.47
C ILE A 242 0.50 -7.63 12.66
N ARG A 243 0.51 -6.29 12.73
CA ARG A 243 1.73 -5.52 12.99
C ARG A 243 2.35 -5.86 14.34
N ASP A 244 1.56 -5.85 15.40
CA ASP A 244 2.04 -6.15 16.75
C ASP A 244 2.61 -7.58 16.83
N ALA A 245 2.03 -8.54 16.10
CA ALA A 245 2.60 -9.89 15.98
C ALA A 245 3.94 -9.88 15.25
N ALA A 246 4.03 -9.20 14.10
CA ALA A 246 5.27 -9.10 13.33
C ALA A 246 6.42 -8.46 14.15
N ILE A 247 6.12 -7.45 14.98
CA ILE A 247 7.11 -6.82 15.89
C ILE A 247 7.64 -7.81 16.93
N ARG A 248 6.80 -8.74 17.40
CA ARG A 248 7.22 -9.79 18.32
C ARG A 248 7.93 -10.97 17.63
N GLY A 249 7.94 -11.01 16.30
CA GLY A 249 8.38 -12.18 15.53
C GLY A 249 7.33 -13.30 15.43
N ASP A 250 6.07 -13.02 15.78
CA ASP A 250 4.96 -13.97 15.68
C ASP A 250 4.24 -13.88 14.32
N ILE A 251 3.60 -14.98 13.89
CA ILE A 251 2.69 -14.99 12.74
C ILE A 251 1.24 -14.92 13.23
N HIS A 252 0.53 -13.84 12.89
CA HIS A 252 -0.88 -13.69 13.23
C HIS A 252 -1.78 -14.59 12.34
N PRO A 253 -2.73 -15.38 12.88
CA PRO A 253 -3.54 -16.34 12.09
C PRO A 253 -4.36 -15.72 10.94
N ALA A 254 -4.81 -14.46 11.07
CA ALA A 254 -5.53 -13.77 9.99
C ALA A 254 -4.65 -13.49 8.75
N LEU A 255 -3.33 -13.55 8.89
CA LEU A 255 -2.36 -13.23 7.83
C LEU A 255 -2.44 -14.24 6.69
N GLU A 256 -2.43 -15.54 6.98
CA GLU A 256 -2.50 -16.59 5.98
C GLU A 256 -3.76 -16.46 5.11
N LYS A 257 -4.91 -16.23 5.75
CA LYS A 257 -6.19 -16.00 5.05
C LYS A 257 -6.14 -14.75 4.18
N LEU A 258 -5.52 -13.68 4.65
CA LEU A 258 -5.36 -12.45 3.88
C LEU A 258 -4.44 -12.66 2.67
N GLN A 259 -3.30 -13.33 2.86
CA GLN A 259 -2.35 -13.67 1.79
C GLN A 259 -3.02 -14.48 0.68
N TYR A 260 -3.77 -15.53 1.06
CA TYR A 260 -4.56 -16.31 0.12
C TYR A 260 -5.59 -15.44 -0.62
N LYS A 261 -6.33 -14.57 0.09
CA LYS A 261 -7.35 -13.71 -0.54
C LYS A 261 -6.77 -12.64 -1.45
N LEU A 262 -5.52 -12.22 -1.23
CA LEU A 262 -4.80 -11.31 -2.12
C LEU A 262 -4.06 -12.04 -3.25
N GLY A 263 -4.03 -13.38 -3.23
CA GLY A 263 -3.28 -14.18 -4.21
C GLY A 263 -1.77 -14.13 -4.04
N LEU A 264 -1.29 -13.78 -2.84
CA LEU A 264 0.15 -13.76 -2.51
C LEU A 264 0.75 -15.17 -2.45
N THR A 265 -0.09 -16.19 -2.22
CA THR A 265 0.29 -17.60 -2.15
C THR A 265 -0.07 -18.41 -3.40
N ARG A 266 -0.27 -17.76 -4.57
CA ARG A 266 -0.61 -18.50 -5.79
C ARG A 266 0.52 -19.43 -6.22
N PRO A 267 0.22 -20.58 -6.86
CA PRO A 267 1.23 -21.46 -7.44
C PRO A 267 2.07 -20.73 -8.48
N LEU A 268 3.34 -21.11 -8.61
CA LEU A 268 4.29 -20.49 -9.55
C LEU A 268 3.80 -20.62 -11.00
N GLU A 269 3.16 -21.74 -11.32
CA GLU A 269 2.63 -22.07 -12.64
C GLU A 269 1.60 -21.04 -13.13
N ASP A 270 0.83 -20.43 -12.21
CA ASP A 270 -0.19 -19.42 -12.53
C ASP A 270 0.42 -18.12 -13.10
N TYR A 271 1.72 -17.90 -12.92
CA TYR A 271 2.42 -16.67 -13.35
C TYR A 271 3.82 -16.90 -13.91
N GLN A 272 4.20 -18.16 -14.18
CA GLN A 272 5.49 -18.52 -14.77
C GLN A 272 5.70 -17.84 -16.13
N GLU A 273 4.63 -17.74 -16.94
CA GLU A 273 4.65 -17.07 -18.23
C GLU A 273 5.10 -15.60 -18.12
N ILE A 274 4.59 -14.90 -17.10
CA ILE A 274 4.91 -13.50 -16.84
C ILE A 274 6.39 -13.37 -16.46
N ILE A 275 6.91 -14.28 -15.63
CA ILE A 275 8.31 -14.26 -15.17
C ILE A 275 9.27 -14.56 -16.32
N THR A 276 9.00 -15.59 -17.12
CA THR A 276 9.94 -16.09 -18.11
C THR A 276 9.89 -15.29 -19.42
N TYR A 277 8.70 -14.89 -19.85
CA TYR A 277 8.49 -14.35 -21.18
C TYR A 277 7.96 -12.92 -21.17
N CYS A 278 7.61 -12.35 -20.01
CA CYS A 278 6.87 -11.09 -19.91
C CYS A 278 5.57 -11.13 -20.75
N THR A 279 4.94 -12.30 -20.83
CA THR A 279 3.67 -12.48 -21.53
C THR A 279 2.57 -12.97 -20.59
N HIS A 280 1.33 -12.68 -20.94
CA HIS A 280 0.15 -13.26 -20.31
C HIS A 280 -0.84 -13.67 -21.41
N ASP A 281 -1.25 -14.94 -21.40
CA ASP A 281 -2.09 -15.54 -22.43
C ASP A 281 -1.47 -15.42 -23.84
N GLY A 282 -0.15 -15.57 -23.93
CA GLY A 282 0.63 -15.50 -25.17
C GLY A 282 0.80 -14.09 -25.73
N LYS A 283 0.39 -13.04 -24.99
CA LYS A 283 0.52 -11.65 -25.42
C LYS A 283 1.57 -10.92 -24.59
N ILE A 284 2.48 -10.23 -25.27
CA ILE A 284 3.40 -9.27 -24.65
C ILE A 284 2.56 -8.22 -23.94
N SER A 285 2.81 -8.05 -22.65
CA SER A 285 2.13 -7.06 -21.82
C SER A 285 3.14 -6.08 -21.25
N ASP A 286 2.70 -4.87 -20.95
CA ASP A 286 3.55 -3.90 -20.26
C ASP A 286 3.78 -4.39 -18.82
N PRO A 287 5.03 -4.51 -18.33
CA PRO A 287 5.32 -4.83 -16.93
C PRO A 287 4.53 -3.99 -15.90
N LYS A 288 4.15 -2.76 -16.27
CA LYS A 288 3.32 -1.86 -15.44
C LYS A 288 1.86 -2.30 -15.32
N ASP A 289 1.35 -3.15 -16.21
CA ASP A 289 0.04 -3.80 -16.06
C ASP A 289 0.00 -4.69 -14.81
N TYR A 290 1.16 -5.20 -14.39
CA TYR A 290 1.25 -6.22 -13.35
C TYR A 290 1.48 -5.67 -11.93
N VAL A 291 1.66 -4.36 -11.78
CA VAL A 291 1.78 -3.69 -10.48
C VAL A 291 0.42 -3.27 -9.88
N VAL A 292 -0.66 -3.46 -10.62
CA VAL A 292 -2.03 -3.23 -10.16
C VAL A 292 -2.75 -4.57 -9.96
N ALA A 293 -3.82 -4.59 -9.17
CA ALA A 293 -4.58 -5.81 -8.96
C ALA A 293 -5.24 -6.33 -10.25
N ARG A 294 -5.33 -7.65 -10.37
CA ARG A 294 -6.13 -8.38 -11.35
C ARG A 294 -7.61 -8.05 -11.19
N ASP A 295 -8.39 -8.43 -12.20
CA ASP A 295 -9.84 -8.32 -12.24
C ASP A 295 -10.60 -8.95 -11.07
N ASP A 296 -9.99 -9.84 -10.29
CA ASP A 296 -10.55 -10.45 -9.09
C ASP A 296 -10.09 -9.78 -7.77
N GLY A 297 -9.19 -8.80 -7.86
CA GLY A 297 -8.60 -8.08 -6.72
C GLY A 297 -7.33 -8.72 -6.16
N THR A 298 -6.80 -9.76 -6.79
CA THR A 298 -5.53 -10.40 -6.40
C THR A 298 -4.34 -9.76 -7.11
N VAL A 299 -3.12 -9.98 -6.63
CA VAL A 299 -1.88 -9.55 -7.32
C VAL A 299 -1.67 -10.30 -8.65
N TRP A 300 -0.67 -9.99 -9.46
CA TRP A 300 -0.32 -10.81 -10.66
C TRP A 300 0.71 -11.89 -10.39
N VAL A 301 1.68 -11.58 -9.52
CA VAL A 301 2.74 -12.50 -9.06
C VAL A 301 2.60 -12.70 -7.56
N GLY A 302 2.76 -13.94 -7.09
CA GLY A 302 2.79 -14.26 -5.65
C GLY A 302 4.18 -14.02 -5.05
N SER A 303 4.24 -13.62 -3.78
CA SER A 303 5.48 -13.53 -3.00
C SER A 303 5.94 -14.92 -2.57
N ILE A 304 5.01 -15.80 -2.19
CA ILE A 304 5.29 -17.11 -1.60
C ILE A 304 4.59 -18.18 -2.44
N PRO A 305 5.19 -18.64 -3.56
CA PRO A 305 4.55 -19.66 -4.38
C PRO A 305 4.25 -20.91 -3.56
N SER A 306 2.98 -21.31 -3.50
CA SER A 306 2.60 -22.56 -2.86
C SER A 306 3.08 -23.73 -3.70
N THR A 307 3.87 -24.64 -3.13
CA THR A 307 4.26 -25.91 -3.77
C THR A 307 3.08 -26.88 -3.88
N ALA A 308 2.00 -26.65 -3.12
CA ALA A 308 0.80 -27.45 -3.17
C ALA A 308 -0.17 -26.91 -4.22
N CYS A 309 -0.43 -27.69 -5.28
CA CYS A 309 -1.70 -27.62 -6.00
C CYS A 309 -2.82 -27.99 -5.02
N VAL A 310 -3.29 -27.05 -4.20
CA VAL A 310 -4.55 -27.22 -3.48
C VAL A 310 -5.62 -27.24 -4.56
N SER A 311 -6.06 -28.44 -4.93
CA SER A 311 -7.12 -28.67 -5.91
C SER A 311 -8.31 -27.77 -5.56
N ARG A 312 -8.54 -26.72 -6.37
CA ARG A 312 -9.66 -25.79 -6.21
C ARG A 312 -10.95 -26.60 -6.44
N LYS A 313 -11.65 -26.95 -5.36
CA LYS A 313 -13.04 -27.45 -5.42
C LYS A 313 -14.00 -26.29 -5.33
#